data_AF-A0A938VFP4-F1
#
_entry.id   AF-A0A938VFP4-F1
#
_cell.length_a   1.000
_cell.length_b   1.000
_cell.length_c   1.000
_cell.angle_alpha   90.00
_cell.angle_beta   90.00
_cell.angle_gamma   90.00
#
_symmetry.space_group_name_H-M   'P 1'
#
loop_
_entity.id
_entity.type
_entity.pdbx_description
1 polymer ?
#
loop_
_entity_poly.entity_id
_entity_poly.type
_entity_poly.pdbx_seq_one_letter_code
_entity_poly.pdbx_strand_id
1 'polypeptide(L)'
;MPGRGPMMPAPRGARAGCGVGEAAALASAAAWAGTGVALARLAGAYPASFLSAARLLIAAPLFVALGLAAGGAGAIRDAGWWPLAAMLVSGMIGYGLGDTAYIRALRGVGLSRLAPTTSAAFVALSAGAAILLLDEPFSWAFALGGVAVIAGCWLIVVRAAAPVRGPADERRWGALPTALAIVIVAAAWTV
;
A
#
# COMPACT_ATOMS: atom_id res chain seq x y z
N MET A 1 28.99 48.09 25.28
CA MET A 1 27.82 47.82 24.41
C MET A 1 28.32 47.02 23.20
N PRO A 2 28.04 45.71 23.07
CA PRO A 2 28.42 44.96 21.88
C PRO A 2 27.29 45.00 20.83
N GLY A 3 27.69 45.26 19.58
CA GLY A 3 26.81 45.51 18.44
C GLY A 3 26.05 44.27 17.96
N ARG A 4 24.79 44.50 17.58
CA ARG A 4 23.96 43.52 16.86
C ARG A 4 24.44 43.43 15.42
N GLY A 5 25.02 42.29 15.04
CA GLY A 5 25.31 41.97 13.64
C GLY A 5 24.03 41.83 12.80
N PRO A 6 24.11 42.00 11.47
CA PRO A 6 22.95 41.94 10.59
C PRO A 6 22.32 40.54 10.62
N MET A 7 21.01 40.52 10.88
CA MET A 7 20.16 39.34 10.87
C MET A 7 20.12 38.75 9.44
N MET A 8 20.73 37.59 9.24
CA MET A 8 20.59 36.82 8.00
C MET A 8 19.09 36.53 7.76
N PRO A 9 18.54 36.85 6.58
CA PRO A 9 17.18 36.43 6.24
C PRO A 9 17.12 34.91 6.12
N ALA A 10 16.15 34.31 6.82
CA ALA A 10 15.87 32.88 6.77
C ALA A 10 15.63 32.42 5.31
N PRO A 11 16.13 31.23 4.91
CA PRO A 11 15.97 30.73 3.55
C PRO A 11 14.48 30.56 3.20
N ARG A 12 14.05 31.27 2.15
CA ARG A 12 12.68 31.28 1.60
C ARG A 12 12.36 30.01 0.77
N GLY A 13 12.82 28.84 1.21
CA GLY A 13 12.69 27.57 0.45
C GLY A 13 11.61 26.60 0.96
N ALA A 14 11.10 26.79 2.18
CA ALA A 14 10.35 25.72 2.88
C ALA A 14 8.86 25.56 2.49
N ARG A 15 8.30 26.38 1.60
CA ARG A 15 6.84 26.40 1.32
C ARG A 15 6.41 25.73 0.01
N ALA A 16 7.34 25.41 -0.90
CA ALA A 16 6.99 24.88 -2.22
C ALA A 16 6.71 23.36 -2.25
N GLY A 17 6.96 22.62 -1.16
CA GLY A 17 6.87 21.15 -1.14
C GLY A 17 5.67 20.55 -0.41
N CYS A 18 4.90 21.33 0.34
CA CYS A 18 3.89 20.77 1.26
C CYS A 18 2.73 20.05 0.56
N GLY A 19 2.35 20.50 -0.65
CA GLY A 19 1.17 19.94 -1.35
C GLY A 19 1.46 18.73 -2.25
N VAL A 20 2.70 18.52 -2.69
CA VAL A 20 3.00 17.45 -3.68
C VAL A 20 2.84 16.06 -3.05
N GLY A 21 3.32 15.88 -1.82
CA GLY A 21 3.18 14.61 -1.10
C GLY A 21 1.73 14.29 -0.73
N GLU A 22 0.98 15.29 -0.26
CA GLU A 22 -0.45 15.15 0.06
C GLU A 22 -1.27 14.81 -1.19
N ALA A 23 -1.02 15.51 -2.30
CA ALA A 23 -1.67 15.24 -3.58
C ALA A 23 -1.32 13.83 -4.10
N ALA A 24 -0.07 13.41 -3.99
CA ALA A 24 0.35 12.06 -4.37
C ALA A 24 -0.32 10.99 -3.51
N ALA A 25 -0.45 11.21 -2.20
CA ALA A 25 -1.14 10.30 -1.29
C ALA A 25 -2.64 10.18 -1.63
N LEU A 26 -3.31 11.30 -1.92
CA LEU A 26 -4.72 11.31 -2.32
C LEU A 26 -4.92 10.65 -3.69
N ALA A 27 -4.05 10.93 -4.66
CA ALA A 27 -4.09 10.29 -5.97
C ALA A 27 -3.87 8.78 -5.87
N SER A 28 -2.91 8.35 -5.03
CA SER A 28 -2.67 6.94 -4.73
C SER A 28 -3.91 6.29 -4.10
N ALA A 29 -4.51 6.93 -3.10
CA ALA A 29 -5.72 6.41 -2.45
C ALA A 29 -6.90 6.29 -3.43
N ALA A 30 -7.10 7.27 -4.31
CA ALA A 30 -8.14 7.23 -5.34
C ALA A 30 -7.88 6.12 -6.37
N ALA A 31 -6.63 5.98 -6.85
CA ALA A 31 -6.23 4.92 -7.76
C ALA A 31 -6.43 3.53 -7.13
N TRP A 32 -6.09 3.38 -5.85
CA TRP A 32 -6.29 2.13 -5.10
C TRP A 32 -7.78 1.79 -4.93
N ALA A 33 -8.61 2.77 -4.59
CA ALA A 33 -10.05 2.58 -4.47
C ALA A 33 -10.68 2.15 -5.81
N GLY A 34 -10.35 2.86 -6.90
CA GLY A 34 -10.83 2.52 -8.24
C GLY A 34 -10.38 1.12 -8.68
N THR A 35 -9.13 0.78 -8.40
CA THR A 35 -8.59 -0.55 -8.71
C THR A 35 -9.26 -1.65 -7.90
N GLY A 36 -9.56 -1.40 -6.61
CA GLY A 36 -10.31 -2.33 -5.78
C GLY A 36 -11.69 -2.64 -6.36
N VAL A 37 -12.42 -1.62 -6.83
CA VAL A 37 -13.72 -1.80 -7.49
C VAL A 37 -13.58 -2.59 -8.80
N ALA A 38 -12.61 -2.24 -9.65
CA ALA A 38 -12.37 -2.95 -10.91
C ALA A 38 -12.02 -4.43 -10.67
N LEU A 39 -11.11 -4.72 -9.73
CA LEU A 39 -10.73 -6.08 -9.37
C LEU A 39 -11.89 -6.87 -8.76
N ALA A 40 -12.70 -6.25 -7.91
CA ALA A 40 -13.87 -6.92 -7.34
C ALA A 40 -14.89 -7.32 -8.42
N ARG A 41 -15.05 -6.51 -9.48
CA ARG A 41 -15.88 -6.85 -10.64
C ARG A 41 -15.26 -7.97 -11.47
N LEU A 42 -13.96 -7.89 -11.77
CA LEU A 42 -13.26 -8.84 -12.64
C LEU A 42 -12.98 -10.19 -11.98
N ALA A 43 -12.84 -10.24 -10.65
CA ALA A 43 -12.56 -11.48 -9.90
C ALA A 43 -13.67 -12.53 -10.02
N GLY A 44 -14.88 -12.12 -10.42
CA GLY A 44 -15.97 -13.05 -10.75
C GLY A 44 -15.76 -13.78 -12.08
N ALA A 45 -15.11 -13.13 -13.05
CA ALA A 45 -14.96 -13.61 -14.42
C ALA A 45 -13.59 -14.25 -14.70
N TYR A 46 -12.53 -13.83 -14.00
CA TYR A 46 -11.15 -14.26 -14.26
C TYR A 46 -10.49 -14.86 -13.01
N PRO A 47 -9.56 -15.81 -13.17
CA PRO A 47 -8.78 -16.33 -12.06
C PRO A 47 -7.86 -15.25 -11.47
N ALA A 48 -7.65 -15.29 -10.16
CA ALA A 48 -6.88 -14.29 -9.43
C ALA A 48 -5.42 -14.16 -9.92
N SER A 49 -4.80 -15.29 -10.26
CA SER A 49 -3.43 -15.33 -10.79
C SER A 49 -3.32 -14.61 -12.13
N PHE A 50 -4.29 -14.74 -13.02
CA PHE A 50 -4.31 -14.04 -14.30
C PHE A 50 -4.44 -12.53 -14.11
N LEU A 51 -5.36 -12.09 -13.24
CA LEU A 51 -5.53 -10.67 -12.95
C LEU A 51 -4.27 -10.04 -12.31
N SER A 52 -3.62 -10.77 -11.39
CA SER A 52 -2.36 -10.34 -10.79
C SER A 52 -1.22 -10.28 -11.82
N ALA A 53 -1.06 -11.34 -12.61
CA ALA A 53 -0.04 -11.40 -13.67
C ALA A 53 -0.23 -10.30 -14.72
N ALA A 54 -1.47 -10.02 -15.13
CA ALA A 54 -1.77 -8.92 -16.06
C ALA A 54 -1.42 -7.55 -15.45
N ARG A 55 -1.74 -7.32 -14.17
CA ARG A 55 -1.32 -6.10 -13.45
C ARG A 55 0.20 -5.94 -13.45
N LEU A 56 0.92 -7.01 -13.10
CA LEU A 56 2.38 -7.01 -13.05
C LEU A 56 3.02 -6.81 -14.42
N LEU A 57 2.49 -7.47 -15.46
CA LEU A 57 3.02 -7.38 -16.82
C LEU A 57 2.93 -5.95 -17.38
N ILE A 58 1.90 -5.19 -16.99
CA ILE A 58 1.72 -3.80 -17.38
C ILE A 58 2.55 -2.87 -16.46
N ALA A 59 2.52 -3.11 -15.14
CA ALA A 59 3.14 -2.23 -14.16
C ALA A 59 4.68 -2.29 -14.19
N ALA A 60 5.27 -3.48 -14.32
CA ALA A 60 6.72 -3.66 -14.30
C ALA A 60 7.47 -2.82 -15.35
N PRO A 61 7.15 -2.86 -16.66
CA PRO A 61 7.83 -2.03 -17.64
C PRO A 61 7.59 -0.53 -17.41
N LEU A 62 6.40 -0.15 -16.93
CA LEU A 62 6.10 1.25 -16.61
C LEU A 62 6.95 1.75 -15.44
N PHE A 63 7.09 0.96 -14.37
CA PHE A 63 7.95 1.31 -13.24
C PHE A 63 9.44 1.38 -13.65
N VAL A 64 9.91 0.48 -14.49
CA VAL A 64 11.28 0.54 -15.04
C VAL A 64 11.45 1.83 -15.86
N ALA A 65 10.53 2.14 -16.77
CA ALA A 65 10.59 3.35 -17.58
C ALA A 65 10.59 4.63 -16.74
N LEU A 66 9.72 4.70 -15.71
CA LEU A 66 9.66 5.81 -14.77
C LEU A 66 10.95 5.93 -13.94
N GLY A 67 11.50 4.82 -13.47
CA GLY A 67 12.76 4.81 -12.71
C GLY A 67 13.95 5.30 -13.55
N LEU A 68 14.00 4.90 -14.83
CA LEU A 68 15.02 5.38 -15.77
C LEU A 68 14.83 6.87 -16.07
N ALA A 69 13.58 7.32 -16.31
CA ALA A 69 13.27 8.74 -16.54
C ALA A 69 13.58 9.62 -15.32
N ALA A 70 13.49 9.08 -14.11
CA ALA A 70 13.88 9.73 -12.86
C ALA A 70 15.41 9.73 -12.60
N GLY A 71 16.22 9.22 -13.53
CA GLY A 71 17.68 9.19 -13.40
C GLY A 71 18.25 7.97 -12.66
N GLY A 72 17.43 6.95 -12.38
CA GLY A 72 17.83 5.74 -11.65
C GLY A 72 18.75 4.77 -12.40
N ALA A 73 19.13 5.08 -13.65
CA ALA A 73 19.94 4.20 -14.48
C ALA A 73 21.32 3.86 -13.89
N GLY A 74 21.94 4.82 -13.19
CA GLY A 74 23.21 4.59 -12.48
C GLY A 74 23.07 3.59 -11.34
N ALA A 75 22.04 3.78 -10.50
CA ALA A 75 21.77 2.92 -9.35
C ALA A 75 21.52 1.45 -9.75
N ILE A 76 20.86 1.20 -10.87
CA ILE A 76 20.65 -0.17 -11.39
C ILE A 76 21.96 -0.78 -11.90
N ARG A 77 22.80 0.02 -12.57
CA ARG A 77 24.08 -0.46 -13.12
C ARG A 77 25.07 -0.81 -12.01
N ASP A 78 25.09 0.00 -10.96
CA ASP A 78 26.02 -0.14 -9.85
C ASP A 78 25.50 -1.10 -8.76
N ALA A 79 24.24 -1.55 -8.88
CA ALA A 79 23.65 -2.50 -7.96
C ALA A 79 24.33 -3.88 -8.08
N GLY A 80 24.82 -4.38 -6.95
CA GLY A 80 25.25 -5.76 -6.83
C GLY A 80 24.09 -6.74 -7.03
N TRP A 81 24.42 -8.01 -7.28
CA TRP A 81 23.40 -9.04 -7.54
C TRP A 81 22.46 -9.28 -6.35
N TRP A 82 22.94 -9.09 -5.12
CA TRP A 82 22.14 -9.28 -3.90
C TRP A 82 20.96 -8.31 -3.78
N PRO A 83 21.14 -6.97 -3.87
CA PRO A 83 20.02 -6.01 -3.92
C PRO A 83 19.01 -6.33 -5.02
N LEU A 84 19.48 -6.71 -6.22
CA LEU A 84 18.60 -7.06 -7.34
C LEU A 84 17.79 -8.32 -7.05
N ALA A 85 18.41 -9.36 -6.49
CA ALA A 85 17.73 -10.58 -6.09
C ALA A 85 16.72 -10.33 -4.97
N ALA A 86 17.09 -9.53 -3.96
CA ALA A 86 16.19 -9.15 -2.87
C ALA A 86 14.98 -8.36 -3.39
N MET A 87 15.19 -7.40 -4.30
CA MET A 87 14.12 -6.63 -4.93
C MET A 87 13.18 -7.51 -5.76
N LEU A 88 13.73 -8.50 -6.49
CA LEU A 88 12.94 -9.46 -7.25
C LEU A 88 12.08 -10.33 -6.32
N VAL A 89 12.68 -10.87 -5.25
CA VAL A 89 11.98 -11.71 -4.27
C VAL A 89 10.89 -10.91 -3.54
N SER A 90 11.20 -9.69 -3.11
CA SER A 90 10.23 -8.76 -2.52
C SER A 90 9.05 -8.53 -3.46
N GLY A 91 9.31 -8.19 -4.74
CA GLY A 91 8.26 -8.01 -5.74
C GLY A 91 7.41 -9.27 -5.97
N MET A 92 8.02 -10.45 -5.96
CA MET A 92 7.31 -11.73 -6.09
C MET A 92 6.42 -12.02 -4.86
N ILE A 93 6.87 -11.70 -3.65
CA ILE A 93 6.08 -11.90 -2.44
C ILE A 93 4.95 -10.87 -2.37
N GLY A 94 5.28 -9.58 -2.48
CA GLY A 94 4.30 -8.50 -2.36
C GLY A 94 3.27 -8.50 -3.46
N TYR A 95 3.69 -8.45 -4.72
CA TYR A 95 2.75 -8.40 -5.84
C TYR A 95 2.32 -9.79 -6.31
N GLY A 96 3.25 -10.74 -6.41
CA GLY A 96 2.91 -12.09 -6.88
C GLY A 96 1.98 -12.82 -5.91
N LEU A 97 2.42 -13.01 -4.66
CA LEU A 97 1.66 -13.72 -3.63
C LEU A 97 0.57 -12.82 -3.03
N GLY A 98 0.93 -11.60 -2.60
CA GLY A 98 0.02 -10.65 -1.95
C GLY A 98 -1.18 -10.27 -2.82
N ASP A 99 -0.98 -9.74 -4.03
CA ASP A 99 -2.11 -9.34 -4.89
C ASP A 99 -2.98 -10.54 -5.30
N THR A 100 -2.36 -11.69 -5.58
CA THR A 100 -3.13 -12.91 -5.93
C THR A 100 -4.01 -13.36 -4.77
N ALA A 101 -3.47 -13.39 -3.55
CA ALA A 101 -4.22 -13.72 -2.35
C ALA A 101 -5.33 -12.69 -2.06
N TYR A 102 -5.05 -11.40 -2.24
CA TYR A 102 -6.02 -10.32 -2.10
C TYR A 102 -7.19 -10.49 -3.08
N ILE A 103 -6.89 -10.66 -4.38
CA ILE A 103 -7.92 -10.82 -5.42
C ILE A 103 -8.77 -12.08 -5.18
N ARG A 104 -8.14 -13.16 -4.70
CA ARG A 104 -8.88 -14.37 -4.34
C ARG A 104 -9.81 -14.16 -3.15
N ALA A 105 -9.35 -13.43 -2.13
CA ALA A 105 -10.13 -13.11 -0.95
C ALA A 105 -11.30 -12.15 -1.26
N LEU A 106 -11.19 -11.28 -2.28
CA LEU A 106 -12.26 -10.35 -2.67
C LEU A 106 -13.60 -11.06 -2.90
N ARG A 107 -13.58 -12.27 -3.48
CA ARG A 107 -14.80 -13.05 -3.78
C ARG A 107 -15.52 -13.56 -2.53
N GLY A 108 -14.78 -13.83 -1.45
CA GLY A 108 -15.32 -14.46 -0.24
C GLY A 108 -15.55 -13.51 0.93
N VAL A 109 -14.75 -12.43 1.00
CA VAL A 109 -14.79 -11.43 2.09
C VAL A 109 -15.56 -10.18 1.67
N GLY A 110 -15.50 -9.83 0.38
CA GLY A 110 -16.08 -8.61 -0.16
C GLY A 110 -15.15 -7.40 -0.02
N LEU A 111 -15.17 -6.53 -1.03
CA LEU A 111 -14.27 -5.37 -1.14
C LEU A 111 -14.38 -4.41 0.06
N SER A 112 -15.60 -4.08 0.49
CA SER A 112 -15.86 -3.10 1.56
C SER A 112 -15.31 -3.50 2.93
N ARG A 113 -15.04 -4.79 3.14
CA ARG A 113 -14.42 -5.29 4.38
C ARG A 113 -12.95 -5.60 4.18
N LEU A 114 -12.60 -6.24 3.07
CA LEU A 114 -11.23 -6.67 2.79
C LEU A 114 -10.28 -5.48 2.62
N ALA A 115 -10.63 -4.50 1.77
CA ALA A 115 -9.71 -3.42 1.45
C ALA A 115 -9.31 -2.58 2.68
N PRO A 116 -10.25 -2.08 3.51
CA PRO A 116 -9.86 -1.26 4.66
C PRO A 116 -9.14 -2.06 5.75
N THR A 117 -9.51 -3.33 5.98
CA THR A 117 -8.87 -4.15 7.03
C THR A 117 -7.45 -4.55 6.64
N THR A 118 -7.22 -4.98 5.40
CA THR A 118 -5.88 -5.28 4.91
C THR A 118 -5.01 -4.04 4.88
N SER A 119 -5.51 -2.89 4.43
CA SER A 119 -4.73 -1.63 4.43
C SER A 119 -4.34 -1.20 5.84
N ALA A 120 -5.25 -1.28 6.82
CA ALA A 120 -4.93 -0.97 8.21
C ALA A 120 -3.85 -1.90 8.78
N ALA A 121 -3.94 -3.20 8.49
CA ALA A 121 -2.94 -4.18 8.92
C ALA A 121 -1.59 -3.92 8.25
N PHE A 122 -1.56 -3.68 6.94
CA PHE A 122 -0.35 -3.34 6.20
C PHE A 122 0.32 -2.08 6.76
N VAL A 123 -0.44 -0.99 6.97
CA VAL A 123 0.11 0.25 7.53
C VAL A 123 0.72 0.01 8.91
N ALA A 124 0.05 -0.75 9.78
CA ALA A 124 0.56 -1.06 11.10
C ALA A 124 1.83 -1.93 11.06
N LEU A 125 1.86 -2.96 10.21
CA LEU A 125 3.03 -3.84 10.05
C LEU A 125 4.21 -3.07 9.46
N SER A 126 3.99 -2.25 8.44
CA SER A 126 5.04 -1.45 7.81
C SER A 126 5.60 -0.37 8.74
N ALA A 127 4.74 0.28 9.53
CA ALA A 127 5.17 1.19 10.59
C ALA A 127 6.03 0.50 11.64
N GLY A 128 5.61 -0.68 12.10
CA GLY A 128 6.39 -1.48 13.05
C GLY A 128 7.72 -1.95 12.47
N ALA A 129 7.71 -2.40 11.22
CA ALA A 129 8.90 -2.82 10.49
C ALA A 129 9.90 -1.67 10.35
N ALA A 130 9.45 -0.45 10.01
CA ALA A 130 10.33 0.71 9.93
C ALA A 130 11.02 1.04 11.27
N ILE A 131 10.27 1.02 12.37
CA ILE A 131 10.83 1.28 13.71
C ILE A 131 11.82 0.17 14.12
N LEU A 132 11.51 -1.09 13.84
CA LEU A 132 12.29 -2.24 14.32
C LEU A 132 13.48 -2.62 13.43
N LEU A 133 13.38 -2.45 12.11
CA LEU A 133 14.40 -2.88 11.14
C LEU A 133 15.25 -1.72 10.62
N LEU A 134 14.69 -0.51 10.56
CA LEU A 134 15.38 0.68 10.02
C LEU A 134 15.78 1.67 11.12
N ASP A 135 15.54 1.34 12.40
CA ASP A 135 15.80 2.20 13.56
C ASP A 135 15.19 3.61 13.42
N GLU A 136 14.02 3.72 12.77
CA GLU A 136 13.36 5.01 12.59
C GLU A 136 12.88 5.62 13.93
N PRO A 137 13.04 6.95 14.13
CA PRO A 137 12.66 7.59 15.37
C PRO A 137 11.14 7.60 15.57
N PHE A 138 10.69 6.98 16.67
CA PHE A 138 9.28 7.01 17.06
C PHE A 138 8.87 8.42 17.50
N SER A 139 7.78 8.94 16.92
CA SER A 139 7.16 10.20 17.35
C SER A 139 5.70 10.02 17.73
N TRP A 140 5.23 10.83 18.68
CA TRP A 140 3.81 10.83 19.05
C TRP A 140 2.89 11.26 17.91
N ALA A 141 3.35 12.17 17.04
CA ALA A 141 2.59 12.57 15.86
C ALA A 141 2.38 11.38 14.91
N PHE A 142 3.42 10.55 14.71
CA PHE A 142 3.35 9.33 13.92
C PHE A 142 2.35 8.33 14.52
N ALA A 143 2.42 8.10 15.84
CA ALA A 143 1.49 7.20 16.52
C ALA A 143 0.03 7.67 16.41
N LEU A 144 -0.23 8.96 16.61
CA LEU A 144 -1.57 9.53 16.48
C LEU A 144 -2.11 9.42 15.05
N GLY A 145 -1.26 9.68 14.04
CA GLY A 145 -1.61 9.46 12.64
C GLY A 145 -1.96 8.01 12.34
N GLY A 146 -1.15 7.06 12.83
CA GLY A 146 -1.41 5.63 12.70
C GLY A 146 -2.74 5.20 13.34
N VAL A 147 -3.01 5.65 14.57
CA VAL A 147 -4.29 5.39 15.24
C VAL A 147 -5.46 5.97 14.46
N ALA A 148 -5.34 7.20 13.95
CA ALA A 148 -6.39 7.82 13.14
C ALA A 148 -6.68 7.04 11.84
N VAL A 149 -5.65 6.53 11.15
CA VAL A 149 -5.81 5.69 9.96
C VAL A 149 -6.54 4.38 10.29
N ILE A 150 -6.15 3.69 11.36
CA ILE A 150 -6.78 2.44 11.80
C ILE A 150 -8.24 2.69 12.18
N ALA A 151 -8.52 3.75 12.93
CA ALA A 151 -9.88 4.13 13.32
C ALA A 151 -10.76 4.46 12.11
N GLY A 152 -10.21 5.18 11.12
CA GLY A 152 -10.89 5.46 9.86
C GLY A 152 -11.24 4.19 9.08
N CYS A 153 -10.29 3.26 8.96
CA CYS A 153 -10.53 1.97 8.31
C CYS A 153 -11.59 1.14 9.05
N TRP A 154 -11.55 1.13 10.38
CA TRP A 154 -12.55 0.46 11.20
C TRP A 154 -13.96 1.04 10.99
N LEU A 155 -14.07 2.37 10.90
CA LEU A 155 -15.35 3.04 10.67
C LEU A 155 -15.97 2.65 9.32
N ILE A 156 -15.15 2.50 8.27
CA ILE A 156 -15.60 2.02 6.95
C ILE A 156 -16.18 0.61 7.08
N VAL A 157 -15.50 -0.28 7.81
CA VAL A 157 -15.90 -1.68 7.96
C VAL A 157 -17.22 -1.80 8.74
N VAL A 158 -17.38 -1.04 9.82
CA VAL A 158 -18.59 -1.06 10.65
C VAL A 158 -19.80 -0.47 9.90
N ARG A 159 -19.57 0.57 9.08
CA ARG A 159 -20.62 1.22 8.29
C ARG A 159 -20.86 0.59 6.93
N ALA A 160 -20.07 -0.41 6.54
CA ALA A 160 -20.29 -1.12 5.29
C ALA A 160 -21.72 -1.71 5.30
N ALA A 161 -22.59 -1.13 4.46
CA ALA A 161 -23.99 -1.52 4.36
C ALA A 161 -24.11 -3.03 4.12
N ALA A 162 -25.18 -3.65 4.65
CA ALA A 162 -25.46 -5.06 4.45
C ALA A 162 -25.35 -5.40 2.96
N PRO A 163 -24.60 -6.46 2.58
CA PRO A 163 -24.37 -6.77 1.19
C PRO A 163 -25.70 -6.96 0.46
N VAL A 164 -25.80 -6.43 -0.76
CA VAL A 164 -26.88 -6.78 -1.68
C VAL A 164 -26.77 -8.28 -1.94
N ARG A 165 -27.67 -9.06 -1.35
CA ARG A 165 -27.67 -10.53 -1.42
C ARG A 165 -27.87 -10.96 -2.87
N GLY A 166 -26.88 -11.64 -3.43
CA GLY A 166 -26.96 -12.29 -4.74
C GLY A 166 -26.63 -13.78 -4.62
N PRO A 167 -26.90 -14.61 -5.65
CA PRO A 167 -26.66 -16.06 -5.61
C PRO A 167 -25.21 -16.50 -5.30
N ALA A 168 -24.24 -15.57 -5.36
CA ALA A 168 -22.85 -15.79 -4.97
C ALA A 168 -22.59 -15.78 -3.44
N ASP A 169 -23.61 -15.48 -2.63
CA ASP A 169 -23.55 -15.33 -1.16
C ASP A 169 -23.29 -16.65 -0.40
N GLU A 170 -23.41 -17.81 -1.06
CA GLU A 170 -23.05 -19.13 -0.48
C GLU A 170 -21.54 -19.32 -0.26
N ARG A 171 -20.67 -18.48 -0.83
CA ARG A 171 -19.21 -18.56 -0.68
C ARG A 171 -18.64 -17.55 0.31
N ARG A 172 -19.36 -17.16 1.36
CA ARG A 172 -18.78 -16.33 2.42
C ARG A 172 -17.72 -17.11 3.19
N TRP A 173 -16.55 -16.53 3.31
CA TRP A 173 -15.48 -17.12 4.12
C TRP A 173 -15.82 -17.01 5.60
N GLY A 174 -15.42 -18.03 6.38
CA GLY A 174 -15.45 -17.95 7.83
C GLY A 174 -14.49 -16.88 8.37
N ALA A 175 -14.60 -16.58 9.67
CA ALA A 175 -13.76 -15.57 10.33
C ALA A 175 -12.26 -15.92 10.25
N LEU A 176 -11.90 -17.18 10.49
CA LEU A 176 -10.52 -17.65 10.46
C LEU A 176 -9.85 -17.51 9.07
N PRO A 177 -10.39 -18.09 7.97
CA PRO A 177 -9.77 -17.93 6.66
C PRO A 177 -9.74 -16.47 6.18
N THR A 178 -10.70 -15.65 6.61
CA THR A 178 -10.69 -14.20 6.36
C THR A 178 -9.52 -13.52 7.06
N ALA A 179 -9.37 -13.76 8.37
CA ALA A 179 -8.28 -13.19 9.16
C ALA A 179 -6.90 -13.63 8.63
N LEU A 180 -6.75 -14.91 8.29
CA LEU A 180 -5.51 -15.43 7.71
C LEU A 180 -5.18 -14.74 6.38
N ALA A 181 -6.15 -14.57 5.48
CA ALA A 181 -5.89 -13.86 4.23
C ALA A 181 -5.55 -12.39 4.43
N ILE A 182 -6.20 -11.69 5.37
CA ILE A 182 -5.85 -10.31 5.71
C ILE A 182 -4.39 -10.24 6.18
N VAL A 183 -3.98 -11.12 7.10
CA VAL A 183 -2.62 -11.14 7.64
C VAL A 183 -1.60 -11.51 6.57
N ILE A 184 -1.86 -12.54 5.77
CA ILE A 184 -0.96 -12.97 4.69
C ILE A 184 -0.77 -11.84 3.68
N VAL A 185 -1.84 -11.19 3.23
CA VAL A 185 -1.74 -10.11 2.25
C VAL A 185 -1.02 -8.91 2.86
N ALA A 186 -1.36 -8.52 4.09
CA ALA A 186 -0.73 -7.38 4.74
C ALA A 186 0.77 -7.61 4.95
N ALA A 187 1.17 -8.79 5.41
CA ALA A 187 2.57 -9.15 5.58
C ALA A 187 3.31 -9.21 4.24
N ALA A 188 2.67 -9.75 3.19
CA ALA A 188 3.26 -9.79 1.86
C ALA A 188 3.51 -8.38 1.30
N TRP A 189 2.62 -7.41 1.53
CA TRP A 189 2.84 -6.04 1.08
C TRP A 189 3.89 -5.26 1.88
N THR A 190 4.24 -5.71 3.10
CA THR A 190 5.25 -5.06 3.94
C THR A 190 6.69 -5.42 3.56
N VAL A 191 6.92 -6.50 2.78
CA VAL A 191 8.25 -6.94 2.36
C VAL A 191 8.71 -6.36 1.04
#